data_AF-A0A7K1ITE7-F1
#
_entry.id   AF-A0A7K1ITE7-F1
#
_cell.length_a   1.000
_cell.length_b   1.000
_cell.length_c   1.000
_cell.angle_alpha   90.00
_cell.angle_beta   90.00
_cell.angle_gamma   90.00
#
_symmetry.space_group_name_H-M   'P 1'
#
loop_
_entity.id
_entity.type
_entity.pdbx_description
1 polymer ?
#
loop_
_entity_poly.entity_id
_entity_poly.type
_entity_poly.pdbx_seq_one_letter_code
_entity_poly.pdbx_strand_id
1 'polypeptide(L)'
;MTAPTLEGTPGKPVASSLRWIALGAVSLGVAATILNQTISNVAIPAISKEIGLTTENATWVNAAYALTFASLLLLMGRLADLVGRRKIFITGLLIFSASSIVVALTQTVGQLVAARVAQGIGAAMILPASLSLVNAVFKGRDRAIAFAVWGSTIGIVSAVGPLLG
;
A
#
# COMPACT_ATOMS: atom_id res chain seq x y z
N MET A 1 -24.53 30.44 49.65
CA MET A 1 -24.27 30.69 48.21
C MET A 1 -23.29 29.63 47.73
N THR A 2 -23.79 28.53 47.18
CA THR A 2 -22.99 27.46 46.55
C THR A 2 -23.03 27.66 45.04
N ALA A 3 -21.88 27.86 44.40
CA ALA A 3 -21.78 28.06 42.96
C ALA A 3 -22.17 26.77 42.20
N PRO A 4 -22.85 26.87 41.04
CA PRO A 4 -23.17 25.71 40.24
C PRO A 4 -21.91 25.19 39.52
N THR A 5 -21.59 23.91 39.71
CA THR A 5 -20.58 23.20 38.93
C THR A 5 -21.09 22.97 37.52
N LEU A 6 -20.45 23.57 36.52
CA LEU A 6 -20.72 23.30 35.12
C LEU A 6 -20.22 21.88 34.78
N GLU A 7 -21.11 20.89 34.89
CA GLU A 7 -20.88 19.57 34.30
C GLU A 7 -20.87 19.72 32.77
N GLY A 8 -19.68 19.89 32.20
CA GLY A 8 -19.48 19.87 30.76
C GLY A 8 -19.84 18.50 30.21
N THR A 9 -20.86 18.43 29.37
CA THR A 9 -21.18 17.26 28.54
C THR A 9 -19.92 16.79 27.80
N PRO A 10 -19.51 15.51 27.90
CA PRO A 10 -18.32 15.01 27.23
C PRO A 10 -18.56 15.03 25.72
N GLY A 11 -17.94 15.98 25.03
CA GLY A 11 -17.98 16.08 23.58
C GLY A 11 -17.47 14.76 22.98
N LYS A 12 -18.29 14.11 22.14
CA LYS A 12 -17.84 12.96 21.36
C LYS A 12 -16.56 13.35 20.60
N PRO A 13 -15.44 12.63 20.76
CA PRO A 13 -14.17 13.07 20.22
C PRO A 13 -14.19 12.88 18.71
N VAL A 14 -14.39 13.96 17.95
CA VAL A 14 -14.24 13.99 16.49
C VAL A 14 -12.88 13.42 16.04
N ALA A 15 -11.86 13.52 16.90
CA ALA A 15 -10.54 12.94 16.72
C ALA A 15 -10.52 11.39 16.70
N SER A 16 -11.47 10.69 17.34
CA SER A 16 -11.52 9.23 17.35
C SER A 16 -12.06 8.65 16.05
N SER A 17 -13.07 9.27 15.43
CA SER A 17 -13.63 8.81 14.15
C SER A 17 -12.63 9.00 13.01
N LEU A 18 -11.92 10.13 12.98
CA LEU A 18 -10.94 10.43 11.92
C LEU A 18 -9.75 9.46 11.90
N ARG A 19 -9.26 9.00 13.06
CA ARG A 19 -8.16 8.01 13.10
C ARG A 19 -8.59 6.65 12.53
N TRP A 20 -9.84 6.22 12.75
CA TRP A 20 -10.37 4.97 12.20
C TRP A 20 -10.62 5.07 10.69
N ILE A 21 -11.07 6.23 10.20
CA ILE A 21 -11.13 6.51 8.75
C ILE A 21 -9.72 6.48 8.15
N ALA A 22 -8.73 7.07 8.81
CA ALA A 22 -7.35 7.03 8.36
C ALA A 22 -6.80 5.60 8.30
N LEU A 23 -7.13 4.74 9.28
CA LEU A 23 -6.80 3.31 9.22
C LEU A 23 -7.42 2.64 7.99
N GLY A 24 -8.71 2.91 7.72
CA GLY A 24 -9.38 2.41 6.52
C GLY A 24 -8.65 2.82 5.23
N ALA A 25 -8.29 4.10 5.10
CA ALA A 25 -7.55 4.60 3.93
C ALA A 25 -6.14 3.96 3.81
N VAL A 26 -5.43 3.81 4.92
CA VAL A 26 -4.12 3.16 4.96
C VAL A 26 -4.22 1.69 4.57
N SER A 27 -5.19 0.96 5.12
CA SER A 27 -5.46 -0.44 4.77
C SER A 27 -5.85 -0.59 3.30
N LEU A 28 -6.66 0.31 2.75
CA LEU A 28 -7.01 0.29 1.33
C LEU A 28 -5.81 0.49 0.41
N GLY A 29 -4.90 1.41 0.75
CA GLY A 29 -3.67 1.61 -0.04
C GLY A 29 -2.77 0.36 -0.03
N VAL A 30 -2.65 -0.30 1.12
CA VAL A 30 -1.91 -1.57 1.26
C VAL A 30 -2.62 -2.70 0.50
N ALA A 31 -3.94 -2.81 0.63
CA ALA A 31 -4.76 -3.77 -0.11
C ALA A 31 -4.57 -3.61 -1.62
N ALA A 32 -4.69 -2.40 -2.14
CA ALA A 32 -4.49 -2.12 -3.57
C ALA A 32 -3.09 -2.54 -4.05
N THR A 33 -2.07 -2.30 -3.23
CA THR A 33 -0.68 -2.68 -3.54
C THR A 33 -0.54 -4.20 -3.66
N ILE A 34 -1.09 -4.95 -2.70
CA ILE A 34 -1.00 -6.41 -2.66
C ILE A 34 -1.86 -7.05 -3.75
N LEU A 35 -3.08 -6.56 -3.94
CA LEU A 35 -4.00 -7.05 -4.95
C LEU A 35 -3.42 -6.91 -6.36
N ASN A 36 -2.81 -5.77 -6.65
CA ASN A 36 -2.10 -5.57 -7.91
C ASN A 36 -0.98 -6.61 -8.10
N GLN A 37 -0.21 -6.90 -7.05
CA GLN A 37 0.87 -7.89 -7.12
C GLN A 37 0.32 -9.30 -7.40
N THR A 38 -0.79 -9.68 -6.75
CA THR A 38 -1.41 -10.99 -6.98
C THR A 38 -1.98 -11.12 -8.39
N ILE A 39 -2.71 -10.11 -8.87
CA ILE A 39 -3.28 -10.10 -10.23
C ILE A 39 -2.17 -10.19 -11.26
N SER A 40 -1.08 -9.45 -11.05
CA SER A 40 0.07 -9.43 -11.95
C SER A 40 0.73 -10.79 -12.14
N ASN A 41 0.79 -11.59 -11.08
CA ASN A 41 1.38 -12.94 -11.14
C ASN A 41 0.58 -13.87 -12.06
N VAL A 42 -0.72 -13.62 -12.25
CA VAL A 42 -1.60 -14.39 -13.14
C VAL A 42 -1.68 -13.77 -14.53
N ALA A 43 -1.84 -12.45 -14.59
CA ALA A 43 -2.07 -11.71 -15.83
C ALA A 43 -0.83 -11.65 -16.74
N ILE A 44 0.38 -11.45 -16.20
CA ILE A 44 1.58 -11.31 -17.04
C ILE A 44 1.86 -12.57 -17.85
N PRO A 45 1.87 -13.80 -17.27
CA PRO A 45 2.03 -15.01 -18.07
C PRO A 45 0.94 -15.21 -19.13
N ALA A 46 -0.30 -14.78 -18.86
CA ALA A 46 -1.40 -14.87 -19.81
C ALA A 46 -1.21 -13.90 -21.00
N ILE A 47 -0.92 -12.63 -20.71
CA ILE A 47 -0.63 -11.61 -21.73
C ILE A 47 0.59 -12.02 -22.55
N SER A 48 1.63 -12.58 -21.92
CA SER A 48 2.82 -13.06 -22.61
C SER A 48 2.53 -14.09 -23.70
N LYS A 49 1.49 -14.92 -23.55
CA LYS A 49 1.07 -15.87 -24.59
C LYS A 49 0.42 -15.18 -25.79
N GLU A 50 -0.30 -14.07 -25.58
CA GLU A 50 -1.01 -13.34 -26.64
C GLU A 50 -0.09 -12.47 -27.49
N ILE A 51 0.94 -11.87 -26.88
CA ILE A 51 1.90 -10.99 -27.57
C ILE A 51 3.23 -11.69 -27.92
N GLY A 52 3.31 -13.02 -27.80
CA GLY A 52 4.47 -13.82 -28.20
C GLY A 52 5.71 -13.65 -27.31
N LEU A 53 5.52 -13.24 -26.06
CA LEU A 53 6.60 -13.11 -25.08
C LEU A 53 7.03 -14.47 -24.55
N THR A 54 8.34 -14.66 -24.41
CA THR A 54 8.91 -15.84 -23.76
C THR A 54 8.54 -15.86 -22.27
N THR A 55 8.44 -17.06 -21.69
CA THR A 55 8.22 -17.27 -20.25
C THR A 55 9.30 -16.59 -19.38
N GLU A 56 10.49 -16.40 -19.93
CA GLU A 56 11.60 -15.68 -19.31
C GLU A 56 11.27 -14.20 -19.07
N ASN A 57 10.67 -13.52 -20.05
CA ASN A 57 10.27 -12.12 -19.92
C ASN A 57 9.23 -11.92 -18.81
N ALA A 58 8.26 -12.84 -18.67
CA ALA A 58 7.26 -12.79 -17.61
C ALA A 58 7.90 -12.86 -16.21
N THR A 59 8.91 -13.72 -16.05
CA THR A 59 9.68 -13.84 -14.80
C THR A 59 10.44 -12.56 -14.48
N TRP A 60 11.11 -11.98 -15.48
CA TRP A 60 11.87 -10.74 -15.32
C TRP A 60 11.00 -9.54 -14.95
N VAL A 61 9.79 -9.42 -15.51
CA VAL A 61 8.85 -8.34 -15.18
C VAL A 61 8.48 -8.39 -13.69
N ASN A 62 8.16 -9.56 -13.15
CA ASN A 62 7.87 -9.72 -11.72
C ASN A 62 9.11 -9.50 -10.85
N ALA A 63 10.29 -9.97 -11.30
CA ALA A 63 11.54 -9.76 -10.61
C ALA A 63 11.90 -8.27 -10.50
N ALA A 64 11.70 -7.48 -11.55
CA ALA A 64 12.00 -6.05 -11.54
C ALA A 64 11.23 -5.29 -10.46
N TYR A 65 9.93 -5.59 -10.31
CA TYR A 65 9.12 -5.05 -9.21
C TYR A 65 9.68 -5.47 -7.85
N ALA A 66 9.89 -6.77 -7.64
CA ALA A 66 10.33 -7.31 -6.35
C ALA A 66 11.73 -6.80 -5.94
N LEU A 67 12.67 -6.73 -6.88
CA LEU A 67 14.02 -6.21 -6.67
C LEU A 67 13.99 -4.73 -6.29
N THR A 68 13.23 -3.92 -7.02
CA THR A 68 13.11 -2.49 -6.74
C THR A 68 12.44 -2.26 -5.38
N PHE A 69 11.36 -2.99 -5.12
CA PHE A 69 10.67 -2.94 -3.85
C PHE A 69 11.61 -3.30 -2.68
N ALA A 70 12.27 -4.46 -2.74
CA ALA A 70 13.12 -4.96 -1.67
C ALA A 70 14.35 -4.06 -1.43
N SER A 71 15.01 -3.62 -2.50
CA SER A 71 16.20 -2.76 -2.40
C SER A 71 15.90 -1.39 -1.81
N LEU A 72 14.71 -0.84 -2.07
CA LEU A 72 14.32 0.48 -1.59
C LEU A 72 13.51 0.46 -0.29
N LEU A 73 13.05 -0.72 0.17
CA LEU A 73 12.17 -0.85 1.32
C LEU A 73 12.71 -0.15 2.57
N LEU A 74 13.96 -0.44 2.93
CA LEU A 74 14.61 0.13 4.10
C LEU A 74 14.88 1.64 3.92
N LEU A 75 15.31 2.04 2.73
CA LEU A 75 15.59 3.43 2.40
C LEU A 75 14.33 4.29 2.51
N MET A 76 13.23 3.83 1.90
CA MET A 76 11.95 4.54 1.91
C MET A 76 11.30 4.53 3.30
N GLY A 77 11.50 3.47 4.10
CA GLY A 77 11.09 3.45 5.50
C GLY A 77 11.80 4.54 6.32
N ARG A 78 13.12 4.66 6.19
CA ARG A 78 13.89 5.75 6.82
C ARG A 78 13.45 7.12 6.32
N LEU A 79 13.25 7.27 5.01
CA LEU A 79 12.79 8.52 4.43
C LEU A 79 11.40 8.93 4.93
N ALA A 80 10.49 7.97 5.12
CA ALA A 80 9.16 8.19 5.69
C ALA A 80 9.22 8.72 7.12
N ASP A 81 10.16 8.24 7.93
CA ASP A 81 10.35 8.74 9.29
C ASP A 81 10.95 10.15 9.32
N LEU A 82 11.80 10.51 8.35
CA LEU A 82 12.45 11.82 8.27
C LEU A 82 11.56 12.91 7.65
N VAL A 83 10.95 12.62 6.49
CA VAL A 83 10.19 13.61 5.67
C VAL A 83 8.73 13.69 6.10
N GLY A 84 8.24 12.66 6.79
CA GLY A 84 6.88 12.56 7.28
C GLY A 84 6.11 11.43 6.59
N ARG A 85 5.59 10.52 7.43
CA ARG A 85 4.96 9.26 7.03
C ARG A 85 3.77 9.46 6.10
N ARG A 86 2.92 10.46 6.39
CA ARG A 86 1.75 10.78 5.56
C ARG A 86 2.14 11.25 4.16
N LYS A 87 3.19 12.08 4.04
CA LYS A 87 3.66 12.58 2.74
C LYS A 87 4.18 11.43 1.89
N ILE A 88 5.08 10.62 2.44
CA ILE A 88 5.64 9.47 1.72
C ILE A 88 4.56 8.45 1.34
N PHE A 89 3.59 8.17 2.22
CA PHE A 89 2.47 7.28 1.89
C PHE A 89 1.65 7.80 0.70
N ILE A 90 1.26 9.07 0.71
CA ILE A 90 0.47 9.67 -0.38
C ILE A 90 1.27 9.72 -1.68
N THR A 91 2.53 10.14 -1.64
CA THR A 91 3.39 10.17 -2.83
C THR A 91 3.59 8.76 -3.39
N GLY A 92 3.82 7.76 -2.53
CA GLY A 92 3.92 6.37 -2.92
C GLY A 92 2.64 5.87 -3.60
N LEU A 93 1.47 6.21 -3.04
CA LEU A 93 0.17 5.87 -3.61
C LEU A 93 -0.03 6.50 -5.00
N LEU A 94 0.35 7.77 -5.19
CA LEU A 94 0.26 8.43 -6.48
C LEU A 94 1.17 7.79 -7.53
N ILE A 95 2.43 7.51 -7.18
CA ILE A 95 3.39 6.83 -8.06
C ILE A 95 2.86 5.44 -8.42
N PHE A 96 2.39 4.70 -7.42
CA PHE A 96 1.84 3.36 -7.61
C PHE A 96 0.64 3.38 -8.56
N SER A 97 -0.37 4.21 -8.29
CA SER A 97 -1.56 4.32 -9.14
C SER A 97 -1.24 4.78 -10.56
N ALA A 98 -0.36 5.77 -10.73
CA ALA A 98 0.06 6.22 -12.05
C ALA A 98 0.78 5.09 -12.81
N SER A 99 1.70 4.39 -12.16
CA SER A 99 2.40 3.26 -12.76
C SER A 99 1.47 2.10 -13.12
N SER A 100 0.42 1.84 -12.34
CA SER A 100 -0.61 0.82 -12.67
C SER A 100 -1.35 1.15 -13.96
N ILE A 101 -1.69 2.43 -14.18
CA ILE A 101 -2.30 2.87 -15.44
C ILE A 101 -1.30 2.69 -16.59
N VAL A 102 -0.03 3.05 -16.39
CA VAL A 102 1.02 2.87 -17.41
C VAL A 102 1.18 1.39 -17.77
N VAL A 103 1.17 0.48 -16.79
CA VAL A 103 1.23 -0.98 -17.02
C VAL A 103 0.15 -1.45 -17.99
N ALA A 104 -1.10 -0.98 -17.82
CA ALA A 104 -2.22 -1.33 -18.69
C ALA A 104 -2.08 -0.81 -20.13
N LEU A 105 -1.24 0.21 -20.35
CA LEU A 105 -1.01 0.84 -21.66
C LEU A 105 0.27 0.34 -22.35
N THR A 106 1.03 -0.56 -21.71
CA THR A 106 2.31 -1.01 -22.26
C THR A 106 2.14 -1.89 -23.50
N GLN A 107 3.04 -1.70 -24.47
CA GLN A 107 3.04 -2.44 -25.74
C GLN A 107 4.31 -3.28 -25.93
N THR A 108 5.30 -3.09 -25.07
CA THR A 108 6.60 -3.78 -25.14
C THR A 108 7.08 -4.21 -23.76
N VAL A 109 7.94 -5.24 -23.71
CA VAL A 109 8.54 -5.73 -22.45
C VAL A 109 9.30 -4.63 -21.74
N GLY A 110 10.08 -3.83 -22.46
CA GLY A 110 10.88 -2.75 -21.86
C GLY A 110 10.01 -1.72 -21.15
N GLN A 111 8.89 -1.32 -21.76
CA GLN A 111 7.91 -0.43 -21.12
C GLN A 111 7.29 -1.06 -19.87
N LEU A 112 6.91 -2.34 -19.98
CA LEU A 112 6.33 -3.09 -18.85
C LEU A 112 7.31 -3.19 -17.67
N VAL A 113 8.57 -3.53 -17.94
CA VAL A 113 9.63 -3.58 -16.92
C VAL A 113 9.83 -2.20 -16.29
N ALA A 114 9.96 -1.14 -17.08
CA ALA A 114 10.14 0.22 -16.56
C ALA A 114 8.96 0.65 -15.67
N ALA A 115 7.72 0.36 -16.09
CA ALA A 115 6.52 0.61 -15.30
C ALA A 115 6.53 -0.18 -13.98
N ARG A 116 7.01 -1.43 -13.99
CA ARG A 116 7.18 -2.26 -12.78
C ARG A 116 8.22 -1.72 -11.82
N VAL A 117 9.32 -1.19 -12.32
CA VAL A 117 10.32 -0.51 -11.46
C VAL A 117 9.65 0.67 -10.75
N ALA A 118 8.97 1.55 -11.50
CA ALA A 118 8.24 2.68 -10.90
C ALA A 118 7.20 2.23 -9.87
N GLN A 119 6.47 1.15 -10.16
CA GLN A 119 5.49 0.57 -9.26
C GLN A 119 6.11 0.00 -7.98
N GLY A 120 7.29 -0.64 -8.09
CA GLY A 120 8.07 -1.13 -6.97
C GLY A 120 8.56 0.00 -6.06
N ILE A 121 8.94 1.15 -6.62
CA ILE A 121 9.26 2.37 -5.87
C ILE A 121 8.03 2.81 -5.06
N GLY A 122 6.88 2.94 -5.71
CA GLY A 122 5.62 3.31 -5.05
C GLY A 122 5.27 2.36 -3.89
N ALA A 123 5.36 1.06 -4.11
CA ALA A 123 5.11 0.05 -3.09
C ALA A 123 6.10 0.13 -1.91
N ALA A 124 7.38 0.39 -2.19
CA ALA A 124 8.42 0.56 -1.17
C ALA A 124 8.19 1.79 -0.29
N MET A 125 7.48 2.80 -0.80
CA MET A 125 7.05 3.96 -0.02
C MET A 125 5.81 3.64 0.82
N ILE A 126 4.82 2.95 0.25
CA ILE A 126 3.51 2.70 0.87
C ILE A 126 3.65 1.80 2.11
N LEU A 127 4.27 0.63 1.97
CA LEU A 127 4.26 -0.39 3.03
C LEU A 127 4.92 0.08 4.34
N PRO A 128 6.17 0.56 4.38
CA PRO A 128 6.78 1.01 5.62
C PRO A 128 6.11 2.28 6.17
N ALA A 129 5.68 3.22 5.29
CA ALA A 129 4.96 4.42 5.74
C ALA A 129 3.60 4.08 6.36
N SER A 130 2.89 3.08 5.81
CA SER A 130 1.61 2.58 6.34
C SER A 130 1.76 2.02 7.75
N LEU A 131 2.75 1.15 7.97
CA LEU A 131 3.05 0.53 9.26
C LEU A 131 3.41 1.61 10.29
N SER A 132 4.27 2.55 9.88
CA SER A 132 4.67 3.68 10.70
C SER A 132 3.51 4.62 11.01
N LEU A 133 2.55 4.86 10.09
CA LEU A 133 1.34 5.64 10.36
C LEU A 133 0.46 4.96 11.43
N VAL A 134 0.22 3.65 11.29
CA VAL A 134 -0.57 2.88 12.27
C VAL A 134 0.06 2.98 13.66
N ASN A 135 1.39 2.82 13.77
CA ASN A 135 2.10 2.91 15.05
C ASN A 135 2.12 4.34 15.65
N ALA A 136 2.12 5.39 14.81
CA ALA A 136 2.06 6.77 15.28
C ALA A 136 0.67 7.13 15.82
N VAL A 137 -0.38 6.77 15.07
CA VAL A 137 -1.76 7.23 15.31
C VAL A 137 -2.43 6.48 16.45
N PHE A 138 -2.14 5.19 16.62
CA PHE A 138 -2.81 4.34 17.60
C PHE A 138 -1.91 4.02 18.81
N LYS A 139 -2.49 3.99 20.01
CA LYS A 139 -1.82 3.69 21.29
C LYS A 139 -2.63 2.68 22.10
N GLY A 140 -1.99 2.03 23.08
CA GLY A 140 -2.63 1.08 23.98
C GLY A 140 -3.36 -0.06 23.24
N ARG A 141 -4.57 -0.39 23.71
CA ARG A 141 -5.42 -1.45 23.12
C ARG A 141 -5.78 -1.18 21.66
N ASP A 142 -6.07 0.08 21.29
CA ASP A 142 -6.45 0.43 19.93
C ASP A 142 -5.33 0.14 18.91
N ARG A 143 -4.06 0.20 19.34
CA ARG A 143 -2.93 -0.14 18.48
C ARG A 143 -2.92 -1.61 18.08
N ALA A 144 -3.23 -2.51 19.01
CA ALA A 144 -3.33 -3.93 18.71
C ALA A 144 -4.45 -4.22 17.70
N ILE A 145 -5.61 -3.57 17.87
CA ILE A 145 -6.74 -3.68 16.94
C ILE A 145 -6.35 -3.12 15.56
N ALA A 146 -5.69 -1.97 15.51
CA ALA A 146 -5.28 -1.37 14.25
C ALA A 146 -4.28 -2.24 13.48
N PHE A 147 -3.31 -2.86 14.17
CA PHE A 147 -2.42 -3.84 13.55
C PHE A 147 -3.15 -5.11 13.12
N ALA A 148 -4.15 -5.58 13.87
CA ALA A 148 -4.96 -6.71 13.47
C ALA A 148 -5.75 -6.41 12.17
N VAL A 149 -6.33 -5.22 12.04
CA VAL A 149 -7.01 -4.78 10.82
C VAL A 149 -6.04 -4.64 9.65
N TRP A 150 -4.91 -3.96 9.86
CA TRP A 150 -3.89 -3.78 8.83
C TRP A 150 -3.31 -5.14 8.35
N GLY A 151 -2.98 -6.04 9.28
CA GLY A 151 -2.42 -7.36 8.97
C GLY A 151 -3.45 -8.32 8.35
N SER A 152 -4.69 -8.33 8.84
CA SER A 152 -5.76 -9.14 8.24
C SER A 152 -6.07 -8.70 6.81
N THR A 153 -5.99 -7.40 6.52
CA THR A 153 -6.13 -6.88 5.16
C THR A 153 -5.11 -7.53 4.22
N ILE A 154 -3.84 -7.62 4.64
CA ILE A 154 -2.77 -8.29 3.87
C ILE A 154 -3.12 -9.75 3.60
N GLY A 155 -3.51 -10.49 4.64
CA GLY A 155 -3.85 -11.91 4.53
C GLY A 155 -5.05 -12.17 3.62
N ILE A 156 -6.15 -11.44 3.82
CA ILE A 156 -7.39 -11.57 3.03
C ILE A 156 -7.10 -11.29 1.56
N VAL A 157 -6.42 -10.17 1.27
CA VAL A 157 -6.13 -9.77 -0.11
C VAL A 157 -5.17 -10.75 -0.78
N SER A 158 -4.19 -11.27 -0.05
CA SER A 158 -3.25 -12.26 -0.59
C SER A 158 -3.93 -13.58 -0.96
N ALA A 159 -4.97 -13.97 -0.21
CA ALA A 159 -5.75 -15.18 -0.48
C ALA A 159 -6.77 -14.98 -1.62
N VAL A 160 -7.45 -13.84 -1.65
CA VAL A 160 -8.50 -13.55 -2.64
C VAL A 160 -7.92 -13.11 -3.98
N GLY A 161 -6.77 -12.44 -3.96
CA GLY A 161 -6.18 -11.80 -5.13
C GLY A 161 -5.98 -12.70 -6.35
N PRO A 162 -5.44 -13.93 -6.22
CA PRO A 162 -5.30 -14.85 -7.35
C PRO A 162 -6.62 -15.32 -7.97
N LEU A 163 -7.73 -15.28 -7.22
CA LEU A 163 -9.06 -15.66 -7.72
C LEU A 163 -9.72 -14.55 -8.54
N LEU A 164 -9.24 -13.30 -8.39
CA LEU A 164 -9.77 -12.12 -9.06
C LEU A 164 -8.99 -11.72 -10.32
N GLY A 165 -7.82 -12.33 -10.55
CA GLY A 165 -6.95 -12.06 -11.70
C GLY A 165 -7.03 -13.17 -12.73
#